data_AF-A0A2Z6PK64-F1
#
_entry.id   AF-A0A2Z6PK64-F1
#
_cell.length_a   1.000
_cell.length_b   1.000
_cell.length_c   1.000
_cell.angle_alpha   90.00
_cell.angle_beta   90.00
_cell.angle_gamma   90.00
#
_symmetry.space_group_name_H-M   'P 1'
#
loop_
_entity.id
_entity.type
_entity.pdbx_description
1 polymer ?
#
loop_
_entity_poly.entity_id
_entity_poly.type
_entity_poly.pdbx_seq_one_letter_code
_entity_poly.pdbx_strand_id
1 'polypeptide(L)'
;MASDFLNCRIGKTPFKYLGLPVGANSRKMSTWEPMLDTIRGRLSSWSCKYIETTIHLFLHCDWVAKVWYEITRWLGFTLIIPPNLAISFAMWATCVSNKKEKKGICLIWNAFMWVVWKTRNRCIFNNMAAICEEVVEQIKVMSWQWFIGRMAKAPCLLYEWKWSPIDCMRR
;
A
#
# COMPACT_ATOMS: atom_id res chain seq x y z
N MET A 1 -32.66 32.51 -3.47
CA MET A 1 -31.31 31.90 -3.66
C MET A 1 -31.48 30.52 -4.29
N ALA A 2 -30.42 29.91 -4.85
CA ALA A 2 -30.51 28.59 -5.47
C ALA A 2 -31.07 27.50 -4.52
N SER A 3 -30.86 27.64 -3.20
CA SER A 3 -31.41 26.75 -2.17
C SER A 3 -32.94 26.74 -2.12
N ASP A 4 -33.56 27.90 -2.29
CA ASP A 4 -35.02 28.07 -2.18
C ASP A 4 -35.70 27.54 -3.45
N PHE A 5 -35.05 27.71 -4.61
CA PHE A 5 -35.50 27.16 -5.89
C PHE A 5 -35.44 25.62 -5.90
N LEU A 6 -34.42 25.03 -5.28
CA LEU A 6 -34.22 23.58 -5.21
C LEU A 6 -34.84 22.92 -3.97
N ASN A 7 -35.57 23.68 -3.14
CA ASN A 7 -36.17 23.22 -1.87
C ASN A 7 -35.18 22.45 -0.96
N CYS A 8 -33.92 22.90 -0.93
CA CYS A 8 -32.84 22.25 -0.19
C CYS A 8 -32.61 22.92 1.17
N ARG A 9 -32.39 22.12 2.21
CA ARG A 9 -31.99 22.62 3.54
C ARG A 9 -30.54 23.12 3.47
N ILE A 10 -30.31 24.35 3.92
CA ILE A 10 -28.97 24.94 4.04
C ILE A 10 -28.29 24.35 5.29
N GLY A 11 -27.14 23.72 5.11
CA GLY A 11 -26.32 23.20 6.22
C GLY A 11 -25.70 24.31 7.06
N LYS A 12 -25.38 24.01 8.33
CA LYS A 12 -24.66 24.94 9.22
C LYS A 12 -23.17 24.60 9.23
N THR A 13 -22.33 25.63 9.20
CA THR A 13 -20.89 25.51 9.45
C THR A 13 -20.56 25.93 10.88
N PRO A 14 -19.52 25.34 11.50
CA PRO A 14 -18.70 24.26 10.99
C PRO A 14 -19.37 22.87 11.12
N PHE A 15 -19.07 21.96 10.20
CA PHE A 15 -19.51 20.55 10.24
C PHE A 15 -18.34 19.60 10.00
N LYS A 16 -18.47 18.32 10.39
CA LYS A 16 -17.40 17.32 10.26
C LYS A 16 -17.56 16.52 8.96
N TYR A 17 -16.52 16.48 8.14
CA TYR A 17 -16.45 15.66 6.93
C TYR A 17 -15.17 14.83 6.93
N LEU A 18 -15.28 13.50 6.88
CA LEU A 18 -14.13 12.57 6.95
C LEU A 18 -13.17 12.83 8.13
N GLY A 19 -13.67 13.33 9.26
CA GLY A 19 -12.83 13.70 10.40
C GLY A 19 -12.43 15.17 10.47
N LEU A 20 -12.59 15.93 9.38
CA LEU A 20 -12.15 17.32 9.24
C LEU A 20 -13.28 18.32 9.52
N PRO A 21 -13.04 19.36 10.34
CA PRO A 21 -14.02 20.41 10.58
C PRO A 21 -14.04 21.42 9.40
N VAL A 22 -15.03 21.28 8.53
CA VAL A 22 -15.24 22.13 7.35
C VAL A 22 -15.99 23.40 7.77
N GLY A 23 -15.45 24.57 7.37
CA GLY A 23 -15.99 25.87 7.74
C GLY A 23 -15.56 26.36 9.15
N ALA A 24 -14.73 25.59 9.86
CA ALA A 24 -14.09 26.04 11.09
C ALA A 24 -12.85 26.89 10.77
N ASN A 25 -12.39 27.71 11.72
CA ASN A 25 -11.22 28.57 11.52
C ASN A 25 -9.93 27.72 11.50
N SER A 26 -9.35 27.54 10.31
CA SER A 26 -8.14 26.76 10.09
C SER A 26 -6.88 27.34 10.73
N ARG A 27 -6.89 28.62 11.13
CA ARG A 27 -5.74 29.29 11.77
C ARG A 27 -5.61 29.00 13.27
N LYS A 28 -6.63 28.39 13.90
CA LYS A 28 -6.60 28.04 15.34
C LYS A 28 -6.20 26.58 15.52
N MET A 29 -5.21 26.32 16.38
CA MET A 29 -4.75 24.95 16.68
C MET A 29 -5.86 24.07 17.27
N SER A 30 -6.70 24.63 18.15
CA SER A 30 -7.82 23.92 18.77
C SER A 30 -8.87 23.41 17.79
N THR A 31 -8.97 24.01 16.59
CA THR A 31 -9.80 23.48 15.50
C THR A 31 -9.31 22.09 15.07
N TRP A 32 -8.01 21.84 15.13
CA TRP A 32 -7.38 20.61 14.66
C TRP A 32 -7.18 19.57 15.75
N GLU A 33 -7.25 19.94 17.04
CA GLU A 33 -7.04 19.04 18.19
C GLU A 33 -7.81 17.72 18.10
N PRO A 34 -9.13 17.69 17.87
CA PRO A 34 -9.87 16.42 17.80
C PRO A 34 -9.41 15.50 16.66
N MET A 35 -8.94 16.09 15.55
CA MET A 35 -8.39 15.33 14.42
C MET A 35 -6.99 14.82 14.75
N LEU A 36 -6.14 15.66 15.36
CA LEU A 36 -4.81 15.27 15.81
C LEU A 36 -4.87 14.16 16.86
N ASP A 37 -5.80 14.22 17.81
CA ASP A 37 -6.00 13.18 18.82
C ASP A 37 -6.51 11.87 18.20
N THR A 38 -7.39 11.97 17.20
CA THR A 38 -7.81 10.80 16.41
C THR A 38 -6.62 10.18 15.68
N ILE A 39 -5.76 10.99 15.05
CA ILE A 39 -4.55 10.50 14.37
C ILE A 39 -3.58 9.88 15.38
N ARG A 40 -3.32 10.54 16.52
CA ARG A 40 -2.43 10.04 17.60
C ARG A 40 -2.93 8.72 18.18
N GLY A 41 -4.22 8.62 18.51
CA GLY A 41 -4.82 7.38 19.03
C GLY A 41 -4.75 6.22 18.02
N ARG A 42 -4.89 6.53 16.73
CA ARG A 42 -4.73 5.54 15.66
C ARG A 42 -3.27 5.13 15.48
N LEU A 43 -2.34 6.07 15.52
CA LEU A 43 -0.91 5.77 15.52
C LEU A 43 -0.50 4.93 16.72
N SER A 44 -1.08 5.11 17.91
CA SER A 44 -0.75 4.30 19.09
C SER A 44 -1.23 2.84 19.02
N SER A 45 -2.26 2.54 18.22
CA SER A 45 -2.66 1.13 17.95
C SER A 45 -1.60 0.38 17.13
N TRP A 46 -0.71 1.13 16.48
CA TRP A 46 0.47 0.61 15.81
C TRP A 46 1.61 0.73 16.79
N SER A 47 2.01 -0.39 17.38
CA SER A 47 3.16 -0.50 18.29
C SER A 47 4.52 -0.24 17.59
N CYS A 48 4.58 0.70 16.65
CA CYS A 48 5.84 1.22 16.14
C CYS A 48 6.43 2.13 17.22
N LYS A 49 7.37 1.58 17.99
CA LYS A 49 8.20 2.33 18.93
C LYS A 49 9.07 3.40 18.25
N TYR A 50 9.04 3.49 16.92
CA TYR A 50 9.92 4.29 16.09
C TYR A 50 9.13 5.29 15.24
N ILE A 51 9.79 6.41 14.89
CA ILE A 51 9.25 7.41 13.97
C ILE A 51 9.05 6.75 12.60
N GLU A 52 7.84 6.85 12.06
CA GLU A 52 7.50 6.30 10.74
C GLU A 52 8.20 7.12 9.63
N THR A 53 9.35 6.64 9.18
CA THR A 53 10.04 7.15 7.98
C THR A 53 9.61 6.36 6.75
N THR A 54 9.87 6.87 5.55
CA THR A 54 9.63 6.12 4.30
C THR A 54 10.30 4.74 4.32
N ILE A 55 11.52 4.64 4.86
CA ILE A 55 12.26 3.37 4.93
C ILE A 55 11.63 2.44 5.98
N HIS A 56 11.26 2.95 7.15
CA HIS A 56 10.54 2.17 8.15
C HIS A 56 9.20 1.66 7.59
N LEU A 57 8.43 2.54 6.95
CA LEU A 57 7.12 2.21 6.40
C LEU A 57 7.17 1.10 5.37
N PHE A 58 8.16 1.09 4.48
CA PHE A 58 8.22 0.17 3.34
C PHE A 58 9.19 -1.01 3.50
N LEU A 59 10.12 -0.98 4.46
CA LEU A 59 11.16 -2.00 4.61
C LEU A 59 11.34 -2.50 6.05
N HIS A 60 11.45 -1.59 7.02
CA HIS A 60 11.92 -1.96 8.37
C HIS A 60 10.82 -2.04 9.45
N CYS A 61 9.56 -1.79 9.12
CA CYS A 61 8.45 -2.11 10.00
C CYS A 61 8.34 -3.63 10.13
N ASP A 62 8.21 -4.14 11.36
CA ASP A 62 8.13 -5.59 11.64
C ASP A 62 7.07 -6.31 10.80
N TRP A 63 5.92 -5.66 10.59
CA TRP A 63 4.86 -6.21 9.77
C TRP A 63 5.24 -6.25 8.28
N VAL A 64 5.86 -5.20 7.76
CA VAL A 64 6.28 -5.13 6.35
C VAL A 64 7.46 -6.06 6.08
N ALA A 65 8.36 -6.23 7.05
CA ALA A 65 9.43 -7.20 6.99
C ALA A 65 8.90 -8.64 6.79
N LYS A 66 7.83 -9.02 7.51
CA LYS A 66 7.17 -10.32 7.31
C LYS A 66 6.62 -10.46 5.88
N VAL A 67 5.91 -9.45 5.38
CA VAL A 67 5.40 -9.44 4.00
C VAL A 67 6.54 -9.56 2.98
N TRP A 68 7.66 -8.87 3.20
CA TRP A 68 8.85 -8.94 2.35
C TRP A 68 9.40 -10.36 2.24
N TYR A 69 9.58 -11.05 3.37
CA TYR A 69 10.10 -12.42 3.36
C TYR A 69 9.14 -13.41 2.70
N GLU A 70 7.83 -13.25 2.91
CA GLU A 70 6.83 -14.07 2.23
C GLU A 70 6.86 -13.89 0.70
N ILE A 71 6.97 -12.64 0.22
CA ILE A 71 7.02 -12.37 -1.21
C ILE A 71 8.33 -12.83 -1.84
N THR A 72 9.48 -12.57 -1.20
CA THR A 72 10.78 -13.02 -1.73
C THR A 72 10.89 -14.54 -1.73
N ARG A 73 10.38 -15.22 -0.70
CA ARG A 73 10.25 -16.69 -0.67
C ARG A 73 9.33 -17.21 -1.77
N TRP A 74 8.19 -16.56 -2.02
CA TRP A 74 7.30 -16.92 -3.13
C TRP A 74 7.99 -16.83 -4.50
N LEU A 75 8.90 -15.88 -4.68
CA LEU A 75 9.70 -15.76 -5.90
C LEU A 75 10.89 -16.74 -5.97
N GLY A 76 11.11 -17.55 -4.92
CA GLY A 76 12.25 -18.46 -4.82
C GLY A 76 13.57 -17.77 -4.46
N PHE A 77 13.54 -16.56 -3.92
CA PHE A 77 14.73 -15.82 -3.51
C PHE A 77 14.86 -15.76 -1.98
N THR A 78 16.10 -15.82 -1.50
CA THR A 78 16.44 -15.59 -0.09
C THR A 78 17.12 -14.23 0.05
N LEU A 79 16.32 -13.16 0.08
CA LEU A 79 16.83 -11.78 0.14
C LEU A 79 16.73 -11.18 1.53
N ILE A 80 17.84 -10.63 2.01
CA ILE A 80 17.88 -9.80 3.22
C ILE A 80 17.23 -8.45 2.91
N ILE A 81 16.52 -7.89 3.89
CA ILE A 81 15.89 -6.58 3.76
C ILE A 81 16.98 -5.51 3.55
N PRO A 82 16.92 -4.75 2.45
CA PRO A 82 17.91 -3.72 2.12
C PRO A 82 17.79 -2.51 3.04
N PRO A 83 18.86 -1.70 3.17
CA PRO A 83 18.85 -0.53 4.06
C PRO A 83 18.10 0.68 3.49
N ASN A 84 17.76 0.67 2.19
CA ASN A 84 17.00 1.75 1.56
C ASN A 84 16.24 1.25 0.30
N LEU A 85 15.33 2.10 -0.18
CA LEU A 85 14.45 1.80 -1.31
C LEU A 85 15.18 1.68 -2.66
N ALA A 86 16.25 2.43 -2.88
CA ALA A 86 17.02 2.33 -4.12
C ALA A 86 17.69 0.97 -4.24
N ILE A 87 18.32 0.49 -3.17
CA ILE A 87 18.92 -0.85 -3.12
C ILE A 87 17.83 -1.92 -3.19
N SER A 88 16.68 -1.70 -2.55
CA SER A 88 15.51 -2.60 -2.68
C SER A 88 15.09 -2.81 -4.13
N PHE A 89 14.89 -1.73 -4.87
CA PHE A 89 14.53 -1.81 -6.27
C PHE A 89 15.64 -2.47 -7.10
N ALA A 90 16.90 -2.08 -6.86
CA ALA A 90 18.04 -2.63 -7.59
C ALA A 90 18.19 -4.14 -7.38
N MET A 91 18.06 -4.64 -6.14
CA MET A 91 18.14 -6.08 -5.83
C MET A 91 17.10 -6.86 -6.62
N TRP A 92 15.84 -6.40 -6.63
CA TRP A 92 14.77 -7.05 -7.39
C TRP A 92 15.03 -7.03 -8.90
N ALA A 93 15.60 -5.95 -9.43
CA ALA A 93 15.96 -5.84 -10.84
C ALA A 93 17.17 -6.70 -11.26
N THR A 94 18.02 -7.10 -10.31
CA THR A 94 19.27 -7.85 -10.57
C THR A 94 19.20 -9.32 -10.20
N CYS A 95 18.19 -9.78 -9.46
CA CYS A 95 17.99 -11.20 -9.14
C CYS A 95 17.75 -12.12 -10.35
N VAL A 96 17.49 -11.54 -11.53
CA VAL A 96 17.25 -12.30 -12.76
C VAL A 96 18.02 -11.71 -13.93
N SER A 97 18.38 -12.54 -14.89
CA SER A 97 19.17 -12.12 -16.05
C SER A 97 18.29 -11.74 -17.26
N ASN A 98 17.14 -12.40 -17.44
CA ASN A 98 16.28 -12.23 -18.61
C ASN A 98 15.52 -10.89 -18.58
N LYS A 99 15.48 -10.17 -19.71
CA LYS A 99 14.79 -8.86 -19.83
C LYS A 99 13.29 -8.92 -19.51
N LYS A 100 12.59 -10.00 -19.89
CA LYS A 100 11.15 -10.17 -19.58
C LYS A 100 10.94 -10.39 -18.08
N GLU A 101 11.74 -11.27 -17.47
CA GLU A 101 11.70 -11.53 -16.02
C GLU A 101 12.01 -10.27 -15.22
N LYS A 102 13.04 -9.49 -15.61
CA LYS A 102 13.36 -8.20 -14.97
C LYS A 102 12.16 -7.27 -14.92
N LYS A 103 11.45 -7.12 -16.05
CA LYS A 103 10.24 -6.28 -16.12
C LYS A 103 9.14 -6.82 -15.19
N GLY A 104 8.95 -8.13 -15.15
CA GLY A 104 7.96 -8.78 -14.30
C GLY A 104 8.28 -8.64 -12.80
N ILE A 105 9.53 -8.87 -12.39
CA ILE A 105 9.93 -8.71 -10.99
C ILE A 105 9.84 -7.26 -10.54
N CYS A 106 10.27 -6.30 -11.38
CA CYS A 106 10.06 -4.88 -11.10
C CYS A 106 8.57 -4.53 -10.97
N LEU A 107 7.70 -5.18 -11.74
CA LEU A 107 6.24 -4.99 -11.62
C LEU A 107 5.72 -5.53 -10.28
N ILE A 108 6.18 -6.71 -9.84
CA ILE A 108 5.82 -7.26 -8.52
C ILE A 108 6.32 -6.34 -7.41
N TRP A 109 7.54 -5.79 -7.50
CA TRP A 109 8.05 -4.82 -6.54
C TRP A 109 7.15 -3.58 -6.45
N ASN A 110 6.72 -3.02 -7.60
CA ASN A 110 5.79 -1.89 -7.60
C ASN A 110 4.43 -2.26 -6.98
N ALA A 111 3.95 -3.48 -7.22
CA ALA A 111 2.73 -3.97 -6.61
C ALA A 111 2.88 -4.09 -5.09
N PHE A 112 3.99 -4.64 -4.60
CA PHE A 112 4.33 -4.68 -3.18
C PHE A 112 4.27 -3.28 -2.54
N MET A 113 4.97 -2.31 -3.13
CA MET A 113 4.99 -0.92 -2.63
C MET A 113 3.58 -0.32 -2.57
N TRP A 114 2.80 -0.52 -3.63
CA TRP A 114 1.43 0.02 -3.69
C TRP A 114 0.48 -0.63 -2.69
N VAL A 115 0.48 -1.96 -2.54
CA VAL A 115 -0.39 -2.63 -1.56
C VAL A 115 0.02 -2.24 -0.15
N VAL A 116 1.31 -2.22 0.17
CA VAL A 116 1.78 -1.79 1.50
C VAL A 116 1.30 -0.37 1.81
N TRP A 117 1.50 0.57 0.89
CA TRP A 117 1.03 1.95 1.05
C TRP A 117 -0.50 2.04 1.22
N LYS A 118 -1.26 1.36 0.34
CA LYS A 118 -2.73 1.35 0.38
C LYS A 118 -3.25 0.74 1.68
N THR A 119 -2.67 -0.37 2.13
CA THR A 119 -3.05 -1.04 3.38
C THR A 119 -2.74 -0.14 4.57
N ARG A 120 -1.55 0.46 4.63
CA ARG A 120 -1.20 1.41 5.69
C ARG A 120 -2.18 2.58 5.77
N ASN A 121 -2.54 3.18 4.64
CA ASN A 121 -3.53 4.25 4.62
C ASN A 121 -4.91 3.76 5.09
N ARG A 122 -5.36 2.58 4.64
CA ARG A 122 -6.62 2.00 5.12
C ARG A 122 -6.61 1.80 6.62
N CYS A 123 -5.51 1.34 7.20
CA CYS A 123 -5.40 1.18 8.64
C CYS A 123 -5.46 2.52 9.38
N ILE A 124 -4.74 3.54 8.89
CA ILE A 124 -4.73 4.89 9.49
C ILE A 124 -6.10 5.57 9.36
N PHE A 125 -6.77 5.45 8.23
CA PHE A 125 -7.99 6.20 7.96
C PHE A 125 -9.28 5.45 8.32
N ASN A 126 -9.27 4.12 8.21
CA ASN A 126 -10.47 3.28 8.40
C ASN A 126 -10.39 2.34 9.61
N ASN A 127 -9.34 2.43 10.43
CA ASN A 127 -9.17 1.63 11.65
C ASN A 127 -9.26 0.11 11.43
N MET A 128 -8.78 -0.36 10.27
CA MET A 128 -8.73 -1.79 9.94
C MET A 128 -7.41 -2.39 10.39
N ALA A 129 -7.43 -3.60 10.95
CA ALA A 129 -6.24 -4.40 11.16
C ALA A 129 -5.82 -5.08 9.84
N ALA A 130 -4.51 -5.18 9.58
CA ALA A 130 -3.99 -5.81 8.38
C ALA A 130 -3.34 -7.17 8.72
N ILE A 131 -3.85 -8.25 8.13
CA ILE A 131 -3.27 -9.59 8.26
C ILE A 131 -2.20 -9.76 7.17
N CYS A 132 -1.04 -10.29 7.56
CA CYS A 132 0.11 -10.45 6.65
C CYS A 132 -0.24 -11.29 5.42
N GLU A 133 -0.90 -12.43 5.63
CA GLU A 133 -1.30 -13.37 4.58
C GLU A 133 -2.25 -12.73 3.55
N GLU A 134 -3.24 -11.96 4.02
CA GLU A 134 -4.16 -11.23 3.13
C GLU A 134 -3.44 -10.22 2.26
N VAL A 135 -2.42 -9.54 2.80
CA VAL A 135 -1.63 -8.56 2.04
C VAL A 135 -0.72 -9.25 1.03
N VAL A 136 -0.10 -10.37 1.39
CA VAL A 136 0.69 -11.19 0.47
C VAL A 136 -0.20 -11.66 -0.70
N GLU A 137 -1.40 -12.15 -0.42
CA GLU A 137 -2.34 -12.56 -1.46
C GLU A 137 -2.81 -11.38 -2.33
N GLN A 138 -3.06 -10.21 -1.75
CA GLN A 138 -3.37 -8.98 -2.50
C GLN A 138 -2.22 -8.58 -3.44
N ILE A 139 -0.97 -8.69 -3.00
CA ILE A 139 0.20 -8.39 -3.84
C ILE A 139 0.28 -9.37 -5.02
N LYS A 140 0.10 -10.67 -4.77
CA LYS A 140 0.10 -11.70 -5.83
C LYS A 140 -1.00 -11.43 -6.85
N VAL A 141 -2.23 -11.16 -6.40
CA VAL A 141 -3.38 -10.88 -7.30
C VAL A 141 -3.17 -9.59 -8.08
N MET A 142 -2.74 -8.51 -7.42
CA MET A 142 -2.59 -7.22 -8.08
C MET A 142 -1.42 -7.21 -9.07
N SER A 143 -0.30 -7.86 -8.73
CA SER A 143 0.81 -8.03 -9.67
C SER A 143 0.40 -8.85 -10.89
N TRP A 144 -0.38 -9.92 -10.71
CA TRP A 144 -0.94 -10.67 -11.83
C TRP A 144 -1.85 -9.80 -12.71
N GLN A 145 -2.79 -9.05 -12.13
CA GLN A 145 -3.68 -8.14 -12.86
C GLN A 145 -2.89 -7.11 -13.69
N TRP A 146 -1.84 -6.54 -13.10
CA TRP A 146 -0.97 -5.59 -13.80
C TRP A 146 -0.13 -6.26 -14.89
N PHE A 147 0.26 -7.52 -14.70
CA PHE A 147 1.01 -8.29 -15.69
C PHE A 147 0.14 -8.61 -16.91
N ILE A 148 -1.04 -9.20 -16.72
CA ILE A 148 -1.95 -9.56 -17.83
C ILE A 148 -2.46 -8.33 -18.58
N GLY A 149 -2.71 -7.21 -17.87
CA GLY A 149 -3.17 -5.96 -18.47
C GLY A 149 -2.14 -5.31 -19.41
N ARG A 150 -0.87 -5.75 -19.36
CA ARG A 150 0.21 -5.27 -20.24
C ARG A 150 0.47 -6.20 -21.42
N MET A 151 -0.22 -7.32 -21.53
CA MET A 151 0.05 -8.33 -22.54
C MET A 151 -1.04 -8.40 -23.61
N ALA A 152 -0.61 -8.54 -24.87
CA ALA A 152 -1.51 -8.53 -26.03
C ALA A 152 -2.25 -9.85 -26.28
N LYS A 153 -1.82 -10.96 -25.65
CA LYS A 153 -2.46 -12.29 -25.72
C LYS A 153 -2.45 -12.93 -24.34
N ALA A 154 -3.52 -13.67 -24.03
CA ALA A 154 -3.83 -14.21 -22.70
C ALA A 154 -2.64 -14.96 -22.08
N PRO A 155 -1.97 -14.40 -21.06
CA PRO A 155 -0.76 -15.00 -20.53
C PRO A 155 -0.96 -15.36 -19.07
N CYS A 156 -0.93 -16.65 -18.80
CA CYS A 156 -0.85 -17.20 -17.46
C CYS A 156 -2.09 -16.94 -16.58
N LEU A 157 -2.77 -18.03 -16.20
CA LEU A 157 -3.88 -18.00 -15.26
C LEU A 157 -3.39 -17.59 -13.87
N LEU A 158 -4.27 -17.05 -13.04
CA LEU A 158 -3.89 -16.58 -11.69
C LEU A 158 -3.22 -17.69 -10.86
N TYR A 159 -3.68 -18.95 -10.96
CA TYR A 159 -3.06 -20.05 -10.23
C TYR A 159 -1.63 -20.34 -10.73
N GLU A 160 -1.38 -20.26 -12.04
CA GLU A 160 -0.04 -20.43 -12.63
C GLU A 160 0.88 -19.33 -12.13
N TRP A 161 0.39 -18.09 -12.04
CA TRP A 161 1.14 -16.97 -11.50
C TRP A 161 1.47 -17.15 -10.03
N LYS A 162 0.49 -17.57 -9.22
CA LYS A 162 0.70 -17.87 -7.80
C LYS A 162 1.65 -19.04 -7.59
N TRP A 163 1.70 -19.99 -8.52
CA TRP A 163 2.60 -21.14 -8.46
C TRP A 163 4.04 -20.78 -8.87
N SER A 164 4.21 -20.20 -10.06
CA SER A 164 5.51 -19.81 -10.61
C SER A 164 5.37 -18.57 -11.51
N PRO A 165 5.53 -17.36 -10.96
CA PRO A 165 5.39 -16.14 -11.74
C PRO A 165 6.53 -15.98 -12.76
N ILE A 166 7.72 -16.54 -12.48
CA ILE A 166 8.88 -16.49 -13.38
C ILE A 166 8.58 -17.22 -14.68
N ASP A 167 7.96 -18.40 -14.63
CA ASP A 167 7.60 -19.14 -15.85
C ASP A 167 6.54 -18.41 -16.68
N CYS A 168 5.61 -17.73 -16.02
CA CYS A 168 4.63 -16.87 -16.68
C CYS A 168 5.29 -15.68 -17.39
N MET A 169 6.32 -15.06 -16.80
CA MET A 169 7.07 -13.95 -17.41
C MET A 169 7.86 -14.35 -18.66
N ARG A 170 8.20 -15.62 -18.81
CA ARG A 170 8.98 -16.13 -19.96
C ARG A 170 8.13 -16.27 -21.23
N ARG A 171 6.83 -16.51 -21.08
CA ARG A 171 5.85 -16.61 -22.19
C ARG A 171 5.84 -15.32 -23.02
#